data_AF-A0A7S2E2D3-F1
#
_entry.id   AF-A0A7S2E2D3-F1
#
_cell.length_a   1.000
_cell.length_b   1.000
_cell.length_c   1.000
_cell.angle_alpha   90.00
_cell.angle_beta   90.00
_cell.angle_gamma   90.00
#
_symmetry.space_group_name_H-M   'P 1'
#
loop_
_entity.id
_entity.type
_entity.pdbx_description
1 polymer ?
#
loop_
_entity_poly.entity_id
_entity_poly.type
_entity_poly.pdbx_seq_one_letter_code
_entity_poly.pdbx_strand_id
1 'polypeptide(L)'
;IFSFSGSTDVSKESLKRVLDVHKMNDTSSSSPSYSCNVIHLVVGGIGEMFYTPGNHQTSETILLSKRKGFIKLALETGADIIPTYTFGANQTYHRIFGPKSIMAGLSSFLQVSLVIWFGRWWIP
;
A
#
# COMPACT_ATOMS: atom_id res chain seq x y z
N ILE A 1 14.86 22.98 -8.86
CA ILE A 1 14.84 21.90 -7.85
C ILE A 1 14.60 20.60 -8.61
N PHE A 2 15.59 19.71 -8.68
CA PHE A 2 15.45 18.40 -9.33
C PHE A 2 15.02 17.39 -8.27
N SER A 3 13.85 16.77 -8.45
CA SER A 3 13.38 15.65 -7.64
C SER A 3 13.50 14.39 -8.49
N PHE A 4 14.14 13.35 -7.94
CA PHE A 4 14.27 12.07 -8.61
C PHE A 4 13.25 11.10 -8.01
N SER A 5 12.35 10.57 -8.85
CA SER A 5 11.38 9.57 -8.46
C SER A 5 11.86 8.20 -8.93
N GLY A 6 11.65 7.17 -8.10
CA GLY A 6 12.02 5.80 -8.42
C GLY A 6 11.16 4.80 -7.67
N SER A 7 11.39 3.52 -7.92
CA SER A 7 10.80 2.42 -7.15
C SER A 7 11.90 1.68 -6.41
N THR A 8 11.56 1.15 -5.24
CA THR A 8 12.43 0.30 -4.43
C THR A 8 11.64 -0.92 -3.97
N ASP A 9 12.33 -2.01 -3.68
CA ASP A 9 11.70 -3.18 -3.12
C ASP A 9 11.13 -2.87 -1.72
N VAL A 10 10.04 -3.54 -1.36
CA VAL A 10 9.34 -3.34 -0.09
C VAL A 10 9.90 -4.28 0.99
N SER A 11 11.22 -4.44 1.05
CA SER A 11 11.87 -5.13 2.18
C SER A 11 12.07 -4.16 3.35
N LYS A 12 12.12 -4.70 4.58
CA LYS A 12 12.36 -3.88 5.78
C LYS A 12 13.71 -3.17 5.66
N GLU A 13 14.71 -3.86 5.13
CA GLU A 13 16.09 -3.40 4.99
C GLU A 13 16.20 -2.29 3.95
N SER A 14 15.52 -2.42 2.81
CA SER A 14 15.51 -1.38 1.77
C SER A 14 14.76 -0.14 2.22
N LEU A 15 13.58 -0.29 2.84
CA LEU A 15 12.84 0.86 3.36
C LEU A 15 13.63 1.60 4.46
N LYS A 16 14.29 0.86 5.35
CA LYS A 16 15.20 1.47 6.34
C LYS A 16 16.31 2.27 5.69
N ARG A 17 16.96 1.70 4.66
CA ARG A 17 18.06 2.36 3.96
C ARG A 17 17.64 3.71 3.35
N VAL A 18 16.39 3.80 2.85
CA VAL A 18 15.87 5.02 2.22
C VAL A 18 15.35 6.03 3.26
N LEU A 19 14.80 5.57 4.39
CA LEU A 19 14.20 6.41 5.44
C LEU A 19 15.14 6.74 6.61
N ASP A 20 16.41 6.32 6.57
CA ASP A 20 17.34 6.51 7.70
C ASP A 20 17.67 8.00 7.93
N VAL A 21 16.95 8.62 8.87
CA VAL A 21 17.15 10.01 9.28
C VAL A 21 18.46 10.18 10.05
N HIS A 22 18.96 9.15 10.73
CA HIS A 22 20.16 9.25 11.55
C HIS A 22 21.43 9.45 10.72
N LYS A 23 21.50 8.81 9.55
CA LYS A 23 22.56 9.06 8.56
C LYS A 23 22.62 10.52 8.10
N MET A 24 21.51 11.24 8.17
CA MET A 24 21.44 12.64 7.74
C MET A 24 22.11 13.59 8.74
N ASN A 25 22.16 13.22 10.02
CA ASN A 25 22.79 14.02 11.08
C ASN A 25 24.30 13.79 11.18
N ASP A 26 24.82 12.70 10.62
CA ASP A 26 26.25 12.42 10.53
C ASP A 26 26.86 13.10 9.28
N THR A 27 27.02 14.41 9.35
CA THR A 27 27.64 15.28 8.33
C THR A 27 29.08 14.91 7.91
N SER A 28 29.70 13.93 8.56
CA SER A 28 31.07 13.47 8.32
C SER A 28 31.19 12.34 7.29
N SER A 29 30.08 11.80 6.78
CA SER A 29 30.08 10.77 5.74
C SER A 29 29.92 11.40 4.34
N SER A 30 30.89 11.15 3.45
CA SER A 30 30.99 11.71 2.09
C SER A 30 29.94 11.17 1.09
N SER A 31 28.80 10.69 1.58
CA SER A 31 27.70 10.19 0.75
C SER A 31 26.76 11.36 0.44
N PRO A 32 26.22 11.48 -0.79
CA PRO A 32 25.23 12.50 -1.09
C PRO A 32 24.01 12.29 -0.19
N SER A 33 23.84 13.20 0.77
CA SER A 33 22.72 13.19 1.72
C SER A 33 21.50 13.75 1.00
N TYR A 34 20.56 12.87 0.63
CA TYR A 34 19.27 13.29 0.07
C TYR A 34 18.41 13.80 1.23
N SER A 35 18.42 15.11 1.47
CA SER A 35 17.86 15.74 2.69
C SER A 35 16.35 15.53 2.91
N CYS A 36 15.61 15.00 1.92
CA CYS A 36 14.16 14.88 1.97
C CYS A 36 13.67 13.65 1.19
N ASN A 37 13.83 12.44 1.73
CA ASN A 37 13.26 11.23 1.11
C ASN A 37 11.81 11.04 1.55
N VAL A 38 10.94 10.80 0.57
CA VAL A 38 9.53 10.47 0.81
C VAL A 38 9.25 9.11 0.19
N ILE A 39 8.62 8.22 0.96
CA ILE A 39 8.16 6.93 0.47
C ILE A 39 6.64 6.88 0.53
N HIS A 40 6.03 6.59 -0.61
CA HIS A 40 4.62 6.25 -0.69
C HIS A 40 4.46 4.74 -0.56
N LEU A 41 3.84 4.29 0.53
CA LEU A 41 3.56 2.88 0.79
C LEU A 41 2.06 2.61 0.68
N VAL A 42 1.66 1.78 -0.28
CA VAL A 42 0.28 1.29 -0.38
C VAL A 42 0.17 0.02 0.45
N VAL A 43 -0.46 0.14 1.62
CA VAL A 43 -0.58 -0.97 2.59
C VAL A 43 -1.66 -1.99 2.21
N GLY A 44 -2.49 -1.68 1.22
CA GLY A 44 -3.57 -2.54 0.76
C GLY A 44 -3.10 -3.75 -0.05
N GLY A 45 -4.01 -4.68 -0.35
CA GLY A 45 -3.67 -5.83 -1.18
C GLY A 45 -4.86 -6.74 -1.46
N ILE A 46 -4.58 -7.95 -1.95
CA ILE A 46 -5.60 -8.93 -2.38
C ILE A 46 -6.70 -9.16 -1.34
N GLY A 47 -6.33 -9.24 -0.05
CA GLY A 47 -7.31 -9.43 1.02
C GLY A 47 -8.36 -8.32 1.09
N GLU A 48 -7.99 -7.05 0.89
CA GLU A 48 -8.92 -5.91 0.92
C GLU A 48 -9.84 -5.88 -0.30
N MET A 49 -9.41 -6.48 -1.41
CA MET A 49 -10.20 -6.53 -2.63
C MET A 49 -11.54 -7.27 -2.43
N PHE A 50 -11.62 -8.22 -1.52
CA PHE A 50 -12.86 -8.97 -1.33
C PHE A 50 -13.85 -8.34 -0.35
N TYR A 51 -13.52 -7.22 0.30
CA TYR A 51 -14.39 -6.57 1.31
C TYR A 51 -15.43 -5.61 0.73
N THR A 52 -15.45 -5.41 -0.60
CA THR A 52 -16.51 -4.66 -1.30
C THR A 52 -17.29 -5.61 -2.22
N PRO A 53 -18.12 -6.53 -1.66
CA PRO A 53 -19.01 -7.33 -2.48
C PRO A 53 -20.11 -6.44 -3.07
N GLY A 54 -20.47 -6.74 -4.32
CA GLY A 54 -21.31 -5.91 -5.17
C GLY A 54 -22.61 -5.40 -4.55
N ASN A 55 -22.94 -4.20 -5.03
CA ASN A 55 -24.21 -3.48 -4.94
C ASN A 55 -24.60 -3.10 -3.50
N HIS A 56 -24.50 -1.79 -3.21
CA HIS A 56 -25.06 -1.11 -2.02
C HIS A 56 -24.17 -0.89 -0.79
N GLN A 57 -22.87 -1.23 -0.82
CA GLN A 57 -22.00 -0.81 0.29
C GLN A 57 -21.43 0.60 0.03
N THR A 58 -21.98 1.61 0.71
CA THR A 58 -21.44 2.99 0.74
C THR A 58 -20.14 3.09 1.55
N SER A 59 -19.79 2.05 2.30
CA SER A 59 -18.64 2.03 3.21
C SER A 59 -17.45 1.28 2.61
N GLU A 60 -16.32 1.98 2.49
CA GLU A 60 -15.04 1.37 2.15
C GLU A 60 -14.38 0.76 3.39
N THR A 61 -13.88 -0.48 3.30
CA THR A 61 -13.26 -1.20 4.42
C THR A 61 -11.77 -1.43 4.15
N ILE A 62 -10.92 -1.05 5.11
CA ILE A 62 -9.45 -1.17 5.03
C ILE A 62 -8.96 -2.10 6.15
N LEU A 63 -8.02 -3.01 5.87
CA LEU A 63 -7.50 -4.01 6.80
C LEU A 63 -6.22 -3.51 7.53
N LEU A 64 -6.30 -2.33 8.16
CA LEU A 64 -5.14 -1.74 8.85
C LEU A 64 -4.80 -2.40 10.19
N SER A 65 -5.79 -2.90 10.92
CA SER A 65 -5.56 -3.43 12.29
C SER A 65 -4.55 -4.57 12.35
N LYS A 66 -4.42 -5.36 11.28
CA LYS A 66 -3.48 -6.49 11.19
C LYS A 66 -2.12 -6.08 10.58
N ARG A 67 -2.01 -4.90 9.97
CA ARG A 67 -0.84 -4.46 9.18
C ARG A 67 -0.19 -3.23 9.83
N LYS A 68 0.53 -3.41 10.93
CA LYS A 68 1.20 -2.32 11.68
C LYS A 68 2.72 -2.20 11.43
N GLY A 69 3.24 -2.93 10.45
CA GLY A 69 4.69 -2.99 10.17
C GLY A 69 5.30 -1.64 9.79
N PHE A 70 4.57 -0.83 9.02
CA PHE A 70 5.02 0.51 8.61
C PHE A 70 5.11 1.49 9.78
N ILE A 71 4.22 1.35 10.79
CA ILE A 71 4.29 2.16 12.02
C ILE A 71 5.54 1.80 12.81
N LYS A 72 5.82 0.50 12.96
CA LYS A 72 7.06 0.04 13.60
C LYS A 72 8.30 0.55 12.87
N LEU A 73 8.28 0.54 11.54
CA LEU A 73 9.39 1.06 10.73
C LEU A 73 9.60 2.56 10.96
N ALA A 74 8.55 3.36 10.91
CA ALA A 74 8.62 4.80 11.14
C ALA A 74 9.16 5.15 12.54
N LEU A 75 8.75 4.39 13.57
CA LEU A 75 9.31 4.52 14.92
C LEU A 75 10.80 4.14 14.98
N GLU A 76 11.23 3.12 14.23
CA GLU A 76 12.63 2.70 14.16
C GLU A 76 13.52 3.70 13.38
N THR A 77 12.98 4.43 12.40
CA THR A 77 13.74 5.38 11.56
C THR A 77 13.56 6.85 11.95
N GLY A 78 12.59 7.17 12.81
CA GLY A 78 12.22 8.55 13.16
C GLY A 78 11.50 9.29 12.02
N ALA A 79 10.90 8.57 11.08
CA ALA A 79 10.21 9.17 9.94
C ALA A 79 8.77 9.56 10.30
N ASP A 80 8.30 10.70 9.79
CA ASP A 80 6.92 11.14 9.97
C ASP A 80 5.96 10.30 9.12
N ILE A 81 4.83 9.91 9.71
CA ILE A 81 3.77 9.15 9.02
C ILE A 81 2.66 10.10 8.60
N ILE A 82 2.43 10.20 7.29
CA ILE A 82 1.31 10.97 6.72
C ILE A 82 0.24 9.99 6.21
N PRO A 83 -0.92 9.88 6.87
CA PRO A 83 -2.01 9.04 6.40
C PRO A 83 -2.63 9.66 5.14
N THR A 84 -2.56 8.93 4.03
CA THR A 84 -3.23 9.31 2.77
C THR A 84 -4.28 8.27 2.42
N TYR A 85 -5.46 8.74 2.02
CA TYR A 85 -6.54 7.86 1.58
C TYR A 85 -7.20 8.42 0.31
N THR A 86 -7.43 7.53 -0.66
CA THR A 86 -7.98 7.88 -1.98
C THR A 86 -9.34 7.22 -2.17
N PHE A 87 -10.38 8.04 -2.35
CA PHE A 87 -11.75 7.57 -2.58
C PHE A 87 -12.00 7.19 -4.05
N GLY A 88 -12.99 6.32 -4.28
CA GLY A 88 -13.54 6.07 -5.61
C GLY A 88 -12.93 4.86 -6.34
N ALA A 89 -11.76 4.38 -5.93
CA ALA A 89 -11.14 3.18 -6.50
C ALA A 89 -12.03 1.93 -6.37
N ASN A 90 -12.75 1.80 -5.26
CA ASN A 90 -13.68 0.71 -5.01
C ASN A 90 -15.02 0.84 -5.77
N GLN A 91 -15.35 2.04 -6.26
CA GLN A 91 -16.60 2.29 -7.00
C GLN A 91 -16.46 2.06 -8.51
N THR A 92 -15.23 1.95 -9.01
CA THR A 92 -14.93 1.75 -10.44
C THR A 92 -15.35 0.38 -10.94
N TYR A 93 -15.27 -0.64 -10.08
CA TYR A 93 -15.51 -2.02 -10.50
C TYR A 93 -16.49 -2.75 -9.58
N HIS A 94 -17.36 -3.55 -10.18
CA HIS A 94 -18.23 -4.45 -9.45
C HIS A 94 -17.59 -5.82 -9.29
N ARG A 95 -17.57 -6.29 -8.04
CA ARG A 95 -17.04 -7.62 -7.68
C ARG A 95 -18.20 -8.53 -7.31
N ILE A 96 -18.19 -9.72 -7.91
CA ILE A 96 -19.22 -10.76 -7.71
C ILE A 96 -18.93 -11.60 -6.46
N PHE A 97 -17.66 -11.72 -6.07
CA PHE A 97 -17.20 -12.61 -5.01
C PHE A 97 -16.86 -11.85 -3.74
N GLY A 98 -17.33 -12.35 -2.60
CA GLY A 98 -17.07 -11.80 -1.27
C GLY A 98 -15.86 -12.40 -0.56
N PRO A 99 -15.57 -11.98 0.68
CA PRO A 99 -14.36 -12.36 1.40
C PRO A 99 -14.34 -13.80 1.90
N LYS A 100 -15.51 -14.49 1.91
CA LYS A 100 -15.65 -15.90 2.29
C LYS A 100 -15.74 -16.85 1.09
N SER A 101 -15.61 -16.35 -0.13
CA SER A 101 -15.71 -17.17 -1.34
C SER A 101 -14.44 -18.02 -1.52
N ILE A 102 -14.59 -19.23 -2.08
CA ILE A 102 -13.46 -20.12 -2.43
C ILE A 102 -12.44 -19.38 -3.31
N MET A 103 -12.93 -18.50 -4.19
CA MET A 103 -12.13 -17.65 -5.07
C MET A 103 -11.25 -16.65 -4.31
N ALA A 104 -11.70 -16.14 -3.16
CA ALA A 104 -10.90 -15.26 -2.30
C ALA A 104 -9.76 -16.02 -1.61
N GLY A 105 -10.04 -17.25 -1.16
CA GLY A 105 -9.03 -18.16 -0.62
C GLY A 105 -8.00 -18.55 -1.68
N LEU A 106 -8.46 -18.95 -2.86
CA LEU A 106 -7.59 -19.33 -3.98
C LEU A 106 -6.75 -18.15 -4.48
N SER A 107 -7.33 -16.95 -4.61
CA SER A 107 -6.60 -15.73 -5.00
C SER A 107 -5.54 -15.34 -3.97
N SER A 108 -5.85 -15.46 -2.68
CA SER A 108 -4.87 -15.17 -1.61
C SER A 108 -3.76 -16.21 -1.55
N PHE A 109 -4.07 -17.47 -1.88
CA PHE A 109 -3.10 -18.56 -1.94
C PHE A 109 -2.18 -18.44 -3.16
N LEU A 110 -2.76 -18.19 -4.34
CA LEU A 110 -1.99 -18.04 -5.58
C LEU A 110 -1.28 -16.68 -5.69
N GLN A 111 -1.57 -15.73 -4.79
CA GLN A 111 -1.09 -14.33 -4.85
C GLN A 111 -1.38 -13.64 -6.20
N VAL A 112 -2.39 -14.13 -6.92
CA VAL A 112 -2.84 -13.56 -8.19
C VAL A 112 -4.25 -13.02 -7.97
N SER A 113 -4.49 -11.81 -8.49
CA SER A 113 -5.83 -11.23 -8.53
C SER A 113 -6.68 -11.92 -9.61
N LEU A 114 -7.23 -13.09 -9.29
CA LEU A 114 -8.22 -13.79 -10.11
C LEU A 114 -9.62 -13.20 -9.90
N VAL A 115 -9.76 -11.88 -9.92
CA VAL A 115 -11.06 -11.22 -9.79
C VAL A 115 -11.58 -10.90 -11.18
N ILE A 116 -12.80 -11.35 -11.49
CA ILE A 116 -13.51 -10.90 -12.69
C ILE A 116 -14.10 -9.53 -12.37
N TRP A 117 -13.62 -8.51 -13.08
CA TRP A 117 -14.07 -7.14 -12.94
C TRP A 117 -15.12 -6.85 -14.00
N PHE A 118 -16.27 -6.33 -13.60
CA PHE A 118 -17.21 -5.72 -14.54
C PHE A 118 -17.18 -4.20 -14.30
N GLY A 119 -16.84 -3.43 -15.33
CA GLY A 119 -16.79 -1.98 -15.26
C GLY A 119 -18.19 -1.33 -15.19
N ARG A 120 -18.22 -0.04 -14.84
CA ARG A 120 -19.44 0.77 -14.89
C ARG A 120 -19.98 0.75 -16.34
N TRP A 121 -21.26 0.40 -16.52
CA TRP A 121 -21.94 0.30 -17.84
C TRP A 121 -21.57 -0.91 -18.72
N TRP A 122 -21.22 -2.07 -18.15
CA TRP A 122 -20.90 -3.29 -18.91
C TRP A 122 -19.67 -3.18 -19.83
N ILE A 123 -18.86 -2.14 -19.65
CA ILE A 123 -17.58 -1.99 -20.35
C ILE A 123 -16.55 -2.87 -19.60
N PRO A 124 -15.81 -3.76 -20.30
CA PRO A 124 -14.76 -4.57 -19.68
C PRO A 124 -13.65 -3.71 -19.06
#